data_AF-A0AAV8Y7J5-F1
#
_entry.id   AF-A0AAV8Y7J5-F1
#
_cell.length_a   1.000
_cell.length_b   1.000
_cell.length_c   1.000
_cell.angle_alpha   90.00
_cell.angle_beta   90.00
_cell.angle_gamma   90.00
#
_symmetry.space_group_name_H-M   'P 1'
#
loop_
_entity.id
_entity.type
_entity.pdbx_description
1 polymer ?
#
loop_
_entity_poly.entity_id
_entity_poly.type
_entity_poly.pdbx_seq_one_letter_code
_entity_poly.pdbx_strand_id
1 'polypeptide(L)'
;MIRSDFWNIKYDIETEIKPRYVRVNTLSLSLNEAVDGFRDEGWNLCKSQDKTNYKEFLNKITSLAEDEFLIDIHIPNLLIFPPKTEFYNHPAYKNGSLVLQDKASCLPVHILGPELGSIVLDMCAAPGMKTTQVAAVINNEGTIYAVERDPKRFETLNKIVDSSGATCVKTVNKDVLTCGGNNFPGVQYIIVDPSCTGSG
;
A
#
# COMPACT_ATOMS: atom_id res chain seq x y z
N MET A 1 26.34 -33.51 -26.26
CA MET A 1 26.47 -33.86 -24.83
C MET A 1 26.75 -32.58 -24.04
N ILE A 2 25.72 -31.76 -23.80
CA ILE A 2 25.72 -30.67 -22.80
C ILE A 2 24.32 -30.70 -22.18
N ARG A 3 24.28 -30.79 -20.84
CA ARG A 3 23.13 -31.16 -20.00
C ARG A 3 21.97 -30.15 -20.08
N SER A 4 20.76 -30.68 -20.18
CA SER A 4 19.45 -30.01 -20.14
C SER A 4 18.92 -29.77 -18.70
N ASP A 5 19.79 -29.76 -17.69
CA ASP A 5 19.36 -29.99 -16.30
C ASP A 5 19.25 -28.72 -15.45
N PHE A 6 19.25 -27.52 -16.05
CA PHE A 6 19.23 -26.25 -15.31
C PHE A 6 17.83 -25.68 -15.00
N TRP A 7 16.73 -26.31 -15.43
CA TRP A 7 15.37 -25.77 -15.27
C TRP A 7 14.41 -26.64 -14.44
N ASN A 8 14.88 -27.67 -13.74
CA ASN A 8 14.03 -28.52 -12.89
C ASN A 8 14.05 -28.08 -11.42
N ILE A 9 13.76 -26.81 -11.16
CA ILE A 9 13.21 -26.42 -9.85
C ILE A 9 11.69 -26.50 -10.02
N LYS A 10 11.11 -27.64 -9.67
CA LYS A 10 9.68 -27.71 -9.36
C LYS A 10 9.47 -26.82 -8.14
N TYR A 11 9.01 -25.60 -8.35
CA TYR A 11 8.30 -24.88 -7.30
C TYR A 11 7.04 -25.70 -7.04
N ASP A 12 6.99 -26.43 -5.93
CA ASP A 12 5.73 -26.91 -5.41
C ASP A 12 4.90 -25.67 -5.09
N ILE A 13 3.91 -25.41 -5.94
CA ILE A 13 2.87 -24.41 -5.69
C ILE A 13 1.91 -25.05 -4.67
N GLU A 14 2.40 -25.30 -3.45
CA GLU A 14 1.51 -25.24 -2.31
C GLU A 14 0.96 -23.83 -2.30
N THR A 15 -0.37 -23.69 -2.26
CA THR A 15 -1.06 -22.40 -2.29
C THR A 15 -0.45 -21.49 -1.23
N GLU A 16 0.41 -20.55 -1.64
CA GLU A 16 1.14 -19.68 -0.74
C GLU A 16 0.09 -18.84 0.01
N ILE A 17 -0.16 -19.20 1.27
CA ILE A 17 -1.21 -18.57 2.06
C ILE A 17 -0.68 -17.20 2.50
N LYS A 18 -0.85 -16.18 1.65
CA LYS A 18 -0.32 -14.84 1.87
C LYS A 18 -1.06 -14.15 3.03
N PRO A 19 -0.35 -13.52 3.97
CA PRO A 19 -0.97 -12.78 5.06
C PRO A 19 -1.80 -11.60 4.54
N ARG A 20 -2.70 -11.09 5.39
CA ARG A 20 -3.51 -9.93 5.08
C ARG A 20 -2.81 -8.66 5.55
N TYR A 21 -2.35 -7.86 4.60
CA TYR A 21 -1.76 -6.56 4.87
C TYR A 21 -2.83 -5.45 4.90
N VAL A 22 -2.77 -4.61 5.94
CA VAL A 22 -3.68 -3.50 6.15
C VAL A 22 -2.87 -2.26 6.50
N ARG A 23 -2.82 -1.28 5.59
CA ARG A 23 -2.19 0.00 5.85
C ARG A 23 -3.15 0.90 6.62
N VAL A 24 -2.67 1.51 7.69
CA VAL A 24 -3.38 2.56 8.41
C VAL A 24 -3.25 3.87 7.63
N ASN A 25 -4.38 4.52 7.35
CA ASN A 25 -4.40 5.84 6.73
C ASN A 25 -4.20 6.92 7.80
N THR A 26 -2.97 7.42 7.89
CA THR A 26 -2.57 8.42 8.90
C THR A 26 -3.21 9.79 8.74
N LEU A 27 -3.97 10.02 7.65
CA LEU A 27 -4.77 11.24 7.49
C LEU A 27 -6.02 11.25 8.38
N SER A 28 -6.52 10.09 8.78
CA SER A 28 -7.75 9.96 9.58
C SER A 28 -7.59 9.15 10.86
N LEU A 29 -6.55 8.31 10.97
CA LEU A 29 -6.35 7.41 12.10
C LEU A 29 -4.84 7.22 12.36
N SER A 30 -4.38 7.44 13.59
CA SER A 30 -3.01 7.13 13.96
C SER A 30 -2.79 5.62 14.13
N LEU A 31 -1.53 5.18 14.03
CA LEU A 31 -1.18 3.77 14.27
C LEU A 31 -1.56 3.30 15.68
N ASN A 32 -1.38 4.15 16.69
CA ASN A 32 -1.72 3.80 18.07
C ASN A 32 -3.23 3.61 18.23
N GLU A 33 -4.04 4.53 17.70
CA GLU A 33 -5.50 4.40 17.72
C GLU A 33 -5.98 3.16 16.96
N ALA A 34 -5.35 2.82 15.83
CA ALA A 34 -5.66 1.60 15.11
C ALA A 34 -5.33 0.34 15.94
N VAL A 35 -4.16 0.30 16.58
CA VAL A 35 -3.72 -0.81 17.43
C VAL A 35 -4.64 -0.98 18.64
N ASP A 36 -5.01 0.12 19.31
CA ASP A 36 -5.88 0.08 20.47
C ASP A 36 -7.32 -0.31 20.07
N GLY A 37 -7.82 0.20 18.93
CA GLY A 37 -9.11 -0.25 18.39
C GLY A 37 -9.16 -1.75 18.11
N PHE A 38 -8.10 -2.32 17.51
CA PHE A 38 -8.04 -3.77 17.31
C PHE A 38 -7.96 -4.55 18.62
N ARG A 39 -7.25 -4.04 19.64
CA ARG A 39 -7.23 -4.68 20.97
C ARG A 39 -8.60 -4.68 21.62
N ASP A 40 -9.35 -3.59 21.51
CA ASP A 40 -10.72 -3.49 22.01
C ASP A 40 -11.67 -4.47 21.30
N GLU A 41 -11.38 -4.80 20.04
CA GLU A 41 -12.07 -5.83 19.26
C GLU A 41 -11.63 -7.26 19.60
N GLY A 42 -10.67 -7.44 20.50
CA GLY A 42 -10.18 -8.75 20.97
C GLY A 42 -8.93 -9.25 20.25
N TRP A 43 -8.28 -8.44 19.41
CA TRP A 43 -7.02 -8.81 18.76
C TRP A 43 -5.82 -8.68 19.69
N ASN A 44 -4.89 -9.62 19.55
CA ASN A 44 -3.65 -9.70 20.31
C ASN A 44 -2.48 -9.21 19.45
N LEU A 45 -1.91 -8.05 19.82
CA LEU A 45 -0.69 -7.55 19.19
C LEU A 45 0.52 -8.41 19.59
N CYS A 46 1.11 -9.09 18.62
CA CYS A 46 2.33 -9.84 18.83
C CYS A 46 3.54 -8.90 18.98
N LYS A 47 4.39 -9.19 19.96
CA LYS A 47 5.69 -8.52 20.06
C LYS A 47 6.64 -9.15 19.04
N SER A 48 7.09 -8.38 18.06
CA SER A 48 8.28 -8.74 17.29
C SER A 48 9.48 -8.62 18.23
N GLN A 49 10.02 -9.76 18.68
CA GLN A 49 11.06 -9.79 19.72
C GLN A 49 12.41 -9.28 19.23
N ASP A 50 12.67 -9.36 17.92
CA ASP A 50 13.91 -8.85 17.33
C ASP A 50 13.68 -8.38 15.88
N LYS A 51 13.90 -7.08 15.64
CA LYS A 51 13.81 -6.49 14.29
C LYS A 51 15.00 -6.86 13.39
N THR A 52 16.04 -7.49 13.96
CA THR A 52 17.26 -7.83 13.23
C THR A 52 17.21 -9.22 12.58
N ASN A 53 16.24 -10.08 12.96
CA ASN A 53 16.09 -11.42 12.40
C ASN A 53 14.86 -11.54 11.47
N TYR A 54 15.08 -11.30 10.18
CA TYR A 54 14.03 -11.41 9.16
C TYR A 54 13.39 -12.80 9.08
N LYS A 55 14.15 -13.88 9.34
CA LYS A 55 13.63 -15.25 9.30
C LYS A 55 12.64 -15.50 10.44
N GLU A 56 12.92 -15.01 11.64
CA GLU A 56 11.98 -15.09 12.76
C GLU A 56 10.71 -14.27 12.50
N PHE A 57 10.85 -13.09 11.90
CA PHE A 57 9.69 -12.29 11.49
C PHE A 57 8.80 -13.04 10.49
N LEU A 58 9.38 -13.64 9.44
CA LEU A 58 8.63 -14.46 8.49
C LEU A 58 7.96 -15.66 9.17
N ASN A 59 8.69 -16.38 10.01
CA ASN A 59 8.13 -17.50 10.76
C ASN A 59 6.93 -17.05 11.61
N LYS A 60 7.03 -15.91 12.29
CA LYS A 60 5.93 -15.39 13.11
C LYS A 60 4.73 -14.98 12.27
N ILE A 61 4.92 -14.38 11.08
CA ILE A 61 3.81 -14.10 10.16
C ILE A 61 3.11 -15.40 9.73
N THR A 62 3.88 -16.43 9.37
CA THR A 62 3.32 -17.71 8.93
C THR A 62 2.61 -18.49 10.03
N SER A 63 2.90 -18.17 11.31
CA SER A 63 2.37 -18.85 12.48
C SER A 63 1.44 -17.97 13.33
N LEU A 64 0.88 -16.88 12.77
CA LEU A 64 -0.09 -16.06 13.49
C LEU A 64 -1.34 -16.87 13.83
N ALA A 65 -1.78 -16.80 15.09
CA ALA A 65 -3.09 -17.30 15.49
C ALA A 65 -4.22 -16.43 14.90
N GLU A 66 -5.45 -16.93 14.88
CA GLU A 66 -6.59 -16.26 14.23
C GLU A 66 -6.93 -14.89 14.84
N ASP A 67 -6.57 -14.69 16.11
CA ASP A 67 -6.78 -13.48 16.91
C ASP A 67 -5.50 -12.65 17.07
N GLU A 68 -4.41 -13.00 16.39
CA GLU A 68 -3.13 -12.29 16.48
C GLU A 68 -2.90 -11.35 15.29
N PHE A 69 -2.16 -10.26 15.51
CA PHE A 69 -1.66 -9.40 14.45
C PHE A 69 -0.28 -8.81 14.78
N LEU A 70 0.39 -8.29 13.76
CA LEU A 70 1.72 -7.67 13.86
C LEU A 70 1.72 -6.29 13.22
N ILE A 71 2.75 -5.51 13.56
CA ILE A 71 3.16 -4.32 12.82
C ILE A 71 4.35 -4.72 11.96
N ASP A 72 4.34 -4.34 10.68
CA ASP A 72 5.45 -4.59 9.78
C ASP A 72 6.73 -3.89 10.25
N ILE A 73 7.87 -4.58 10.11
CA ILE A 73 9.16 -4.06 10.56
C ILE A 73 9.82 -3.10 9.56
N HIS A 74 9.38 -3.08 8.30
CA HIS A 74 9.96 -2.24 7.23
C HIS A 74 9.06 -1.07 6.87
N ILE A 75 7.76 -1.32 6.68
CA ILE A 75 6.80 -0.31 6.25
C ILE A 75 6.10 0.27 7.47
N PRO A 76 6.27 1.58 7.75
CA PRO A 76 5.54 2.22 8.85
C PRO A 76 4.03 2.16 8.59
N ASN A 77 3.26 2.05 9.67
CA ASN A 77 1.79 2.07 9.62
C ASN A 77 1.16 0.89 8.83
N LEU A 78 1.89 -0.21 8.64
CA LEU A 78 1.38 -1.42 8.00
C LEU A 78 1.15 -2.51 9.05
N LEU A 79 -0.08 -2.97 9.14
CA LEU A 79 -0.50 -4.08 9.99
C LEU A 79 -0.57 -5.38 9.18
N ILE A 80 -0.34 -6.50 9.85
CA ILE A 80 -0.30 -7.83 9.27
C ILE A 80 -1.22 -8.75 10.06
N PHE A 81 -2.17 -9.34 9.37
CA PHE A 81 -3.17 -10.24 9.89
C PHE A 81 -3.09 -11.61 9.22
N PRO A 82 -3.73 -12.64 9.81
CA PRO A 82 -3.89 -13.94 9.18
C PRO A 82 -4.52 -13.84 7.77
N PRO A 83 -4.18 -14.73 6.83
CA PRO A 83 -4.59 -14.67 5.43
C PRO A 83 -6.10 -14.55 5.13
N LYS A 84 -6.94 -15.08 6.03
CA LYS A 84 -8.40 -15.15 5.87
C LYS A 84 -9.15 -14.06 6.65
N THR A 85 -8.44 -13.11 7.26
CA THR A 85 -9.08 -12.00 7.96
C THR A 85 -9.81 -11.09 6.96
N GLU A 86 -11.11 -10.90 7.17
CA GLU A 86 -11.98 -10.11 6.31
C GLU A 86 -12.21 -8.71 6.87
N PHE A 87 -11.87 -7.69 6.08
CA PHE A 87 -12.06 -6.28 6.46
C PHE A 87 -13.14 -5.56 5.66
N TYR A 88 -13.72 -6.18 4.64
CA TYR A 88 -14.66 -5.50 3.73
C TYR A 88 -15.88 -4.89 4.45
N ASN A 89 -16.29 -5.49 5.56
CA ASN A 89 -17.39 -4.98 6.39
C ASN A 89 -16.96 -4.12 7.58
N HIS A 90 -15.65 -4.05 7.86
CA HIS A 90 -15.08 -3.33 8.98
C HIS A 90 -15.36 -1.82 8.86
N PRO A 91 -15.85 -1.14 9.91
CA PRO A 91 -16.16 0.30 9.85
C PRO A 91 -14.98 1.15 9.40
N ALA A 92 -13.78 0.87 9.94
CA ALA A 92 -12.56 1.60 9.58
C ALA A 92 -12.08 1.32 8.14
N TYR A 93 -12.46 0.19 7.52
CA TYR A 93 -12.21 -0.03 6.09
C TYR A 93 -13.21 0.77 5.24
N LYS A 94 -14.50 0.73 5.60
CA LYS A 94 -15.57 1.43 4.89
C LYS A 94 -15.39 2.95 4.88
N ASN A 95 -14.83 3.52 5.94
CA ASN A 95 -14.58 4.95 6.05
C ASN A 95 -13.18 5.38 5.54
N GLY A 96 -12.39 4.47 4.98
CA GLY A 96 -11.07 4.77 4.41
C GLY A 96 -9.92 4.94 5.42
N SER A 97 -10.15 4.68 6.72
CA SER A 97 -9.09 4.72 7.74
C SER A 97 -8.14 3.51 7.68
N LEU A 98 -8.62 2.40 7.14
CA LEU A 98 -7.84 1.21 6.83
C LEU A 98 -7.87 0.95 5.33
N VAL A 99 -6.70 0.70 4.75
CA VAL A 99 -6.53 0.41 3.33
C VAL A 99 -5.93 -0.97 3.17
N LEU A 100 -6.63 -1.85 2.45
CA LEU A 100 -6.10 -3.15 2.06
C LEU A 100 -5.04 -2.96 0.97
N GLN A 101 -3.77 -3.08 1.33
CA GLN A 101 -2.65 -2.84 0.42
C GLN A 101 -1.52 -3.80 0.76
N ASP A 102 -1.11 -4.61 -0.22
CA ASP A 102 0.02 -5.53 -0.07
C ASP A 102 1.32 -4.79 0.26
N LYS A 103 2.19 -5.42 1.06
CA LYS A 103 3.49 -4.85 1.45
C LYS A 103 4.32 -4.41 0.24
N ALA A 104 4.33 -5.18 -0.84
CA ALA A 104 5.08 -4.83 -2.05
C ALA A 104 4.51 -3.57 -2.72
N SER A 105 3.19 -3.35 -2.65
CA SER A 105 2.54 -2.14 -3.17
C SER A 105 2.89 -0.89 -2.34
N CYS A 106 3.26 -1.06 -1.06
CA CYS A 106 3.68 0.04 -0.19
C CYS A 106 5.13 0.47 -0.40
N LEU A 107 6.00 -0.42 -0.89
CA LEU A 107 7.44 -0.18 -1.02
C LEU A 107 7.81 1.01 -1.92
N PRO A 108 7.20 1.22 -3.11
CA PRO A 108 7.60 2.33 -3.99
C PRO A 108 7.49 3.70 -3.31
N VAL A 109 6.40 3.94 -2.59
CA VAL A 109 6.19 5.21 -1.87
C VAL A 109 7.15 5.32 -0.68
N HIS A 110 7.37 4.21 0.03
CA HIS A 110 8.30 4.19 1.16
C HIS A 110 9.75 4.50 0.72
N ILE A 111 10.21 3.91 -0.38
CA ILE A 111 11.55 4.15 -0.94
C ILE A 111 11.68 5.56 -1.52
N LEU A 112 10.62 6.06 -2.17
CA LEU A 112 10.60 7.41 -2.73
C LEU A 112 10.79 8.47 -1.65
N GLY A 113 10.20 8.26 -0.47
CA GLY A 113 10.37 9.11 0.71
C GLY A 113 10.12 10.60 0.45
N PRO A 114 8.97 11.00 -0.13
CA PRO A 114 8.70 12.40 -0.42
C PRO A 114 8.62 13.23 0.88
N GLU A 115 9.26 14.40 0.86
CA GLU A 115 9.25 15.32 2.00
C GLU A 115 7.90 16.05 2.12
N LEU A 116 7.60 16.59 3.31
CA LEU A 116 6.45 17.47 3.52
C LEU A 116 6.54 18.68 2.57
N GLY A 117 5.40 19.07 1.99
CA GLY A 117 5.31 20.18 1.05
C GLY A 117 5.76 19.85 -0.37
N SER A 118 6.24 18.63 -0.63
CA SER A 118 6.73 18.24 -1.96
C SER A 118 5.62 18.15 -3.02
N ILE A 119 6.04 18.24 -4.28
CA ILE A 119 5.17 18.05 -5.44
C ILE A 119 5.49 16.71 -6.10
N VAL A 120 4.51 15.81 -6.12
CA VAL A 120 4.65 14.44 -6.59
C VAL A 120 3.77 14.20 -7.83
N LEU A 121 4.27 13.47 -8.82
CA LEU A 121 3.50 12.99 -9.97
C LEU A 121 3.36 11.48 -9.90
N ASP A 122 2.12 10.99 -9.82
CA ASP A 122 1.76 9.59 -10.01
C ASP A 122 1.24 9.39 -11.43
N MET A 123 2.04 8.75 -12.28
CA MET A 123 1.80 8.67 -13.73
C MET A 123 0.74 7.65 -14.12
N CYS A 124 0.41 6.70 -13.24
CA CYS A 124 -0.53 5.59 -13.49
C CYS A 124 -1.34 5.32 -12.20
N ALA A 125 -2.08 6.34 -11.77
CA ALA A 125 -2.52 6.46 -10.39
C ALA A 125 -3.63 5.49 -9.97
N ALA A 126 -4.51 5.07 -10.89
CA ALA A 126 -5.66 4.29 -10.48
C ALA A 126 -5.29 2.85 -10.07
N PRO A 127 -5.92 2.28 -9.02
CA PRO A 127 -7.10 2.80 -8.34
C PRO A 127 -6.82 3.86 -7.25
N GLY A 128 -5.57 4.21 -6.95
CA GLY A 128 -5.23 5.30 -6.02
C GLY A 128 -4.54 4.87 -4.72
N MET A 129 -4.19 3.59 -4.56
CA MET A 129 -3.57 3.10 -3.32
C MET A 129 -2.22 3.77 -3.03
N LYS A 130 -1.36 3.92 -4.05
CA LYS A 130 -0.07 4.62 -3.92
C LYS A 130 -0.26 6.12 -3.79
N THR A 131 -1.16 6.71 -4.59
CA THR A 131 -1.52 8.12 -4.51
C THR A 131 -1.96 8.54 -3.09
N THR A 132 -2.87 7.79 -2.47
CA THR A 132 -3.35 8.06 -1.10
C THR A 132 -2.29 7.75 -0.05
N GLN A 133 -1.39 6.80 -0.30
CA GLN A 133 -0.23 6.58 0.56
C GLN A 133 0.74 7.77 0.51
N VAL A 134 1.00 8.36 -0.66
CA VAL A 134 1.80 9.59 -0.77
C VAL A 134 1.13 10.72 0.01
N ALA A 135 -0.18 10.91 -0.14
CA ALA A 135 -0.92 11.94 0.58
C ALA A 135 -0.78 11.80 2.11
N ALA A 136 -0.83 10.56 2.60
CA ALA A 136 -0.61 10.23 4.01
C ALA A 136 0.85 10.49 4.46
N VAL A 137 1.84 10.19 3.62
CA VAL A 137 3.27 10.44 3.92
C VAL A 137 3.58 11.94 3.98
N ILE A 138 3.05 12.72 3.04
CA ILE A 138 3.27 14.18 3.02
C ILE A 138 2.27 14.94 3.91
N ASN A 139 1.45 14.25 4.69
CA ASN A 139 0.44 14.83 5.60
C ASN A 139 -0.50 15.85 4.94
N ASN A 140 -0.93 15.60 3.69
CA ASN A 140 -1.67 16.56 2.87
C ASN A 140 -0.96 17.93 2.64
N GLU A 141 0.32 18.06 2.98
CA GLU A 141 1.14 19.23 2.73
C GLU A 141 1.89 19.04 1.41
N GLY A 142 1.50 19.78 0.37
CA GLY A 142 2.12 19.69 -0.96
C GLY A 142 1.09 19.54 -2.07
N THR A 143 1.47 18.91 -3.18
CA THR A 143 0.56 18.63 -4.30
C THR A 143 0.90 17.30 -4.95
N ILE A 144 -0.12 16.48 -5.19
CA ILE A 144 0.02 15.22 -5.92
C ILE A 144 -0.76 15.33 -7.22
N TYR A 145 -0.08 15.21 -8.35
CA TYR A 145 -0.73 15.04 -9.65
C TYR A 145 -0.96 13.56 -9.90
N ALA A 146 -2.21 13.12 -9.97
CA ALA A 146 -2.58 11.72 -10.12
C ALA A 146 -3.20 11.49 -11.50
N VAL A 147 -2.44 10.87 -12.40
CA VAL A 147 -2.82 10.71 -13.81
C VAL A 147 -3.31 9.30 -14.07
N GLU A 148 -4.48 9.18 -14.71
CA GLU A 148 -4.99 7.91 -15.22
C GLU A 148 -5.63 8.16 -16.59
N ARG A 149 -5.39 7.25 -17.54
CA ARG A 149 -5.89 7.40 -18.92
C ARG A 149 -7.27 6.76 -19.12
N ASP A 150 -7.57 5.70 -18.38
CA ASP A 150 -8.81 4.96 -18.52
C ASP A 150 -9.93 5.66 -17.72
N PRO A 151 -11.03 6.09 -18.36
CA PRO A 151 -12.08 6.83 -17.67
C PRO A 151 -12.73 6.08 -16.50
N LYS A 152 -12.89 4.76 -16.60
CA LYS A 152 -13.53 3.96 -15.56
C LYS A 152 -12.62 3.81 -14.34
N ARG A 153 -11.33 3.58 -14.57
CA ARG A 153 -10.30 3.57 -13.51
C ARG A 153 -10.12 4.96 -12.91
N PHE A 154 -10.23 6.03 -13.70
CA PHE A 154 -10.20 7.41 -13.23
C PHE A 154 -11.35 7.72 -12.27
N GLU A 155 -12.59 7.26 -12.56
CA GLU A 155 -13.70 7.38 -11.61
C GLU A 155 -13.43 6.64 -10.29
N THR A 156 -12.76 5.49 -10.36
CA THR A 156 -12.37 4.71 -9.18
C THR A 156 -11.32 5.45 -8.35
N LEU A 157 -10.33 6.05 -9.03
CA LEU A 157 -9.32 6.92 -8.41
C LEU A 157 -9.97 8.07 -7.66
N ASN A 158 -10.89 8.81 -8.29
CA ASN A 158 -11.58 9.93 -7.62
C ASN A 158 -12.31 9.46 -6.36
N LYS A 159 -13.07 8.36 -6.44
CA LYS A 159 -13.79 7.81 -5.28
C LYS A 159 -12.86 7.45 -4.12
N ILE A 160 -11.71 6.85 -4.41
CA ILE A 160 -10.72 6.46 -3.39
C ILE A 160 -10.02 7.68 -2.81
N VAL A 161 -9.65 8.66 -3.63
CA VAL A 161 -9.07 9.92 -3.17
C VAL A 161 -10.04 10.65 -2.24
N ASP A 162 -11.30 10.82 -2.66
CA ASP A 162 -12.34 11.50 -1.91
C ASP A 162 -12.60 10.80 -0.56
N SER A 163 -12.73 9.47 -0.55
CA SER A 163 -13.01 8.72 0.68
C SER A 163 -11.80 8.59 1.61
N SER A 164 -10.58 8.78 1.11
CA SER A 164 -9.34 8.70 1.92
C SER A 164 -9.01 9.99 2.69
N GLY A 165 -9.69 11.10 2.40
CA GLY A 165 -9.34 12.42 2.96
C GLY A 165 -8.06 13.03 2.38
N ALA A 166 -7.59 12.55 1.23
CA ALA A 166 -6.39 13.05 0.55
C ALA A 166 -6.67 14.38 -0.18
N THR A 167 -6.58 15.50 0.53
CA THR A 167 -6.95 16.83 0.02
C THR A 167 -5.91 17.48 -0.89
N CYS A 168 -4.67 16.99 -0.92
CA CYS A 168 -3.59 17.53 -1.75
C CYS A 168 -3.52 16.92 -3.16
N VAL A 169 -4.46 16.05 -3.53
CA VAL A 169 -4.45 15.32 -4.80
C VAL A 169 -5.24 16.07 -5.89
N LYS A 170 -4.60 16.25 -7.05
CA LYS A 170 -5.19 16.75 -8.29
C LYS A 170 -5.25 15.60 -9.30
N THR A 171 -6.44 15.05 -9.50
CA THR A 171 -6.64 13.96 -10.45
C THR A 171 -6.74 14.49 -11.88
N VAL A 172 -6.13 13.79 -12.84
CA VAL A 172 -6.08 14.16 -14.25
C VAL A 172 -6.42 12.95 -15.12
N ASN A 173 -7.52 13.03 -15.87
CA ASN A 173 -7.90 12.00 -16.84
C ASN A 173 -7.21 12.27 -18.18
N LYS A 174 -6.04 11.67 -18.40
CA LYS A 174 -5.24 11.89 -19.61
C LYS A 174 -4.22 10.78 -19.79
N ASP A 175 -3.80 10.55 -21.03
CA ASP A 175 -2.57 9.79 -21.29
C ASP A 175 -1.35 10.62 -20.85
N VAL A 176 -0.65 10.16 -19.83
CA VAL A 176 0.52 10.84 -19.27
C VAL A 176 1.62 11.07 -20.31
N LEU A 177 1.72 10.21 -21.34
CA LEU A 177 2.69 10.36 -22.43
C LEU A 177 2.39 11.57 -23.34
N THR A 178 1.18 12.11 -23.26
CA THR A 178 0.74 13.33 -23.98
C THR A 178 0.86 14.61 -23.14
N CYS A 179 1.42 14.50 -21.93
CA CYS A 179 1.69 15.63 -21.04
C CYS A 179 3.15 16.08 -21.17
N GLY A 180 3.37 17.39 -21.21
CA GLY A 180 4.70 17.99 -21.13
C GLY A 180 5.01 18.50 -19.71
N GLY A 181 6.24 18.96 -19.48
CA GLY A 181 6.67 19.47 -18.17
C GLY A 181 5.82 20.62 -17.62
N ASN A 182 5.21 21.43 -18.51
CA ASN A 182 4.33 22.53 -18.11
C ASN A 182 2.98 22.07 -17.55
N ASN A 183 2.58 20.81 -17.76
CA ASN A 183 1.34 20.27 -17.20
C ASN A 183 1.47 20.02 -15.69
N PHE A 184 2.68 19.76 -15.20
CA PHE A 184 2.96 19.42 -13.81
C PHE A 184 4.15 20.26 -13.29
N PRO A 185 3.97 21.58 -13.13
CA PRO A 185 5.05 22.46 -12.74
C PRO A 185 5.56 22.14 -11.34
N GLY A 186 6.89 22.13 -11.18
CA GLY A 186 7.53 21.98 -9.88
C GLY A 186 7.56 20.57 -9.30
N VAL A 187 7.19 19.54 -10.08
CA VAL A 187 7.32 18.13 -9.66
C VAL A 187 8.77 17.81 -9.28
N GLN A 188 8.93 17.26 -8.08
CA GLN A 188 10.20 16.84 -7.50
C GLN A 188 10.34 15.31 -7.47
N TYR A 189 9.20 14.61 -7.34
CA TYR A 189 9.15 13.15 -7.21
C TYR A 189 8.16 12.56 -8.22
N ILE A 190 8.50 11.41 -8.79
CA ILE A 190 7.65 10.72 -9.76
C ILE A 190 7.49 9.26 -9.33
N ILE A 191 6.25 8.77 -9.35
CA ILE A 191 5.90 7.35 -9.22
C ILE A 191 5.42 6.86 -10.58
N VAL A 192 5.97 5.72 -11.02
CA VAL A 192 5.55 5.03 -12.24
C VAL A 192 5.28 3.58 -11.89
N ASP A 193 4.00 3.23 -11.78
CA ASP A 193 3.52 1.85 -11.57
C ASP A 193 2.60 1.45 -12.73
N PRO A 194 3.16 1.12 -13.90
CA PRO A 194 2.36 0.81 -15.08
C PRO A 194 1.69 -0.55 -14.95
N SER A 195 0.57 -0.73 -15.64
CA SER A 195 -0.14 -2.01 -15.71
C SER A 195 0.83 -3.16 -16.07
N CYS A 196 1.02 -4.10 -15.15
CA CYS A 196 1.84 -5.29 -15.38
C CYS A 196 0.98 -6.46 -15.88
N THR A 197 1.62 -7.52 -16.38
CA THR A 197 0.97 -8.73 -16.89
C THR A 197 0.26 -9.56 -15.81
N GLY A 198 0.28 -9.13 -14.54
CA GLY A 198 -0.42 -9.78 -13.43
C GLY A 198 0.16 -11.12 -12.98
N SER A 199 1.44 -11.40 -13.29
CA SER A 199 2.10 -12.69 -13.04
C SER A 199 2.91 -12.76 -11.74
N GLY A 200 2.70 -11.83 -10.80
CA GLY A 200 3.46 -11.72 -9.54
C GLY A 200 2.78 -12.35 -8.33
#